data_AF-A0A0F9NBM9-F1
#
_entry.id   AF-A0A0F9NBM9-F1
#
_cell.length_a   1.000
_cell.length_b   1.000
_cell.length_c   1.000
_cell.angle_alpha   90.00
_cell.angle_beta   90.00
_cell.angle_gamma   90.00
#
_symmetry.space_group_name_H-M   'P 1'
#
loop_
_entity.id
_entity.type
_entity.pdbx_description
1 polymer ?
#
loop_
_entity_poly.entity_id
_entity_poly.type
_entity_poly.pdbx_seq_one_letter_code
_entity_poly.pdbx_strand_id
1 'polypeptide(L)'
;MKYERKWNDLRNATGFAAACARLALPFYGGERRSGVVTAIEIAESYVNGEQISSTTARAGARAAIYSAYATDYAATDSTDADSAYAAARAAACAARAATDFTAAAIYIARAAIYASHAGVCDSELQIAFARWVVRDLSCDQLDEQIRQAAGAAIVAGDEELARKLVQGEIDV
;
A
#
# COMPACT_ATOMS: atom_id res chain seq x y z
N MET A 1 10.16 5.62 -11.06
CA MET A 1 9.72 5.05 -9.76
C MET A 1 8.74 3.92 -10.10
N LYS A 2 8.96 2.67 -9.67
CA LYS A 2 8.30 1.47 -10.25
C LYS A 2 6.77 1.40 -10.05
N TYR A 3 6.21 2.19 -9.15
CA TYR A 3 4.80 2.11 -8.72
C TYR A 3 3.93 3.31 -9.13
N GLU A 4 4.46 4.20 -9.99
CA GLU A 4 3.70 5.32 -10.55
C GLU A 4 2.78 4.80 -11.68
N ARG A 5 1.58 4.36 -11.29
CA ARG A 5 0.53 3.90 -12.21
C ARG A 5 -0.65 4.87 -12.19
N LYS A 6 -1.29 5.05 -13.35
CA LYS A 6 -2.58 5.72 -13.43
C LYS A 6 -3.69 4.71 -13.11
N TRP A 7 -4.17 4.76 -11.87
CA TRP A 7 -5.24 3.89 -11.37
C TRP A 7 -6.60 4.33 -11.92
N ASN A 8 -7.44 3.37 -12.29
CA ASN A 8 -8.82 3.64 -12.68
C ASN A 8 -9.69 3.90 -11.44
N ASP A 9 -9.45 3.17 -10.36
CA ASP A 9 -10.10 3.34 -9.07
C ASP A 9 -9.08 3.68 -7.96
N LEU A 10 -9.28 4.83 -7.33
CA LEU A 10 -8.45 5.29 -6.20
C LEU A 10 -8.58 4.41 -4.96
N ARG A 11 -9.67 3.65 -4.82
CA ARG A 11 -9.78 2.64 -3.76
C ARG A 11 -8.81 1.50 -3.98
N ASN A 12 -8.64 1.02 -5.21
CA ASN A 12 -7.64 -0.01 -5.51
C ASN A 12 -6.22 0.52 -5.29
N ALA A 13 -5.99 1.77 -5.69
CA ALA A 13 -4.72 2.46 -5.46
C ALA A 13 -4.39 2.59 -3.96
N THR A 14 -5.38 2.97 -3.15
CA THR A 14 -5.28 3.03 -1.69
C THR A 14 -5.11 1.64 -1.08
N GLY A 15 -5.74 0.62 -1.66
CA GLY A 15 -5.59 -0.78 -1.28
C GLY A 15 -4.15 -1.26 -1.42
N PHE A 16 -3.47 -0.87 -2.49
CA PHE A 16 -2.04 -1.14 -2.65
C PHE A 16 -1.22 -0.44 -1.56
N ALA A 17 -1.49 0.83 -1.25
CA ALA A 17 -0.81 1.55 -0.18
C ALA A 17 -1.02 0.90 1.20
N ALA A 18 -2.25 0.48 1.50
CA ALA A 18 -2.60 -0.25 2.73
C ALA A 18 -1.87 -1.60 2.80
N ALA A 19 -1.79 -2.34 1.70
CA ALA A 19 -1.03 -3.60 1.64
C ALA A 19 0.47 -3.37 1.89
N CYS A 20 1.07 -2.32 1.33
CA CYS A 20 2.46 -1.96 1.62
C CYS A 20 2.68 -1.67 3.11
N ALA A 21 1.78 -0.88 3.71
CA ALA A 21 1.86 -0.58 5.14
C ALA A 21 1.66 -1.83 6.02
N ARG A 22 0.78 -2.75 5.62
CA ARG A 22 0.53 -4.01 6.32
C ARG A 22 1.73 -4.95 6.24
N LEU A 23 2.41 -5.02 5.09
CA LEU A 23 3.67 -5.76 4.92
C LEU A 23 4.81 -5.16 5.76
N ALA A 24 4.83 -3.84 5.94
CA ALA A 24 5.84 -3.15 6.75
C ALA A 24 5.59 -3.27 8.27
N LEU A 25 4.35 -3.56 8.69
CA LEU A 25 3.95 -3.59 10.11
C LEU A 25 4.76 -4.55 11.01
N PRO A 26 5.21 -5.75 10.57
CA PRO A 26 6.10 -6.60 11.35
C PRO A 26 7.44 -5.95 11.71
N PHE A 27 7.95 -5.04 10.87
CA PHE A 27 9.19 -4.31 11.10
C PHE A 27 9.03 -3.12 12.05
N TYR A 28 7.79 -2.80 12.46
CA TYR A 28 7.55 -1.76 13.46
C TYR A 28 7.77 -2.30 14.88
N GLY A 29 8.97 -2.06 15.41
CA GLY A 29 9.39 -2.39 16.78
C GLY A 29 9.05 -1.34 17.85
N GLY A 30 8.44 -0.21 17.48
CA GLY A 30 8.14 0.87 18.42
C GLY A 30 6.96 0.62 19.35
N GLU A 31 6.93 1.31 20.50
CA GLU A 31 5.89 1.14 21.52
C GLU A 31 4.50 1.64 21.06
N ARG A 32 4.46 2.64 20.18
CA ARG A 32 3.21 3.30 19.72
C ARG A 32 2.55 2.59 18.54
N ARG A 33 2.46 1.26 18.60
CA ARG A 33 1.94 0.41 17.51
C ARG A 33 0.48 0.69 17.18
N SER A 34 -0.33 1.08 18.17
CA SER A 34 -1.74 1.43 17.98
C SER A 34 -1.93 2.54 16.94
N GLY A 35 -1.11 3.59 16.98
CA GLY A 35 -1.18 4.69 16.01
C GLY A 35 -0.87 4.27 14.57
N VAL A 36 0.04 3.30 14.40
CA VAL A 36 0.38 2.72 13.08
C VAL A 36 -0.77 1.85 12.58
N VAL A 37 -1.31 0.98 13.44
CA VAL A 37 -2.45 0.10 13.10
C VAL A 37 -3.69 0.91 12.72
N THR A 38 -4.05 1.92 13.50
CA THR A 38 -5.20 2.80 13.20
C THR A 38 -5.05 3.49 11.83
N ALA A 39 -3.85 3.91 11.45
CA ALA A 39 -3.63 4.50 10.14
C ALA A 39 -3.83 3.50 8.98
N ILE A 40 -3.41 2.24 9.18
CA ILE A 40 -3.66 1.15 8.21
C ILE A 40 -5.17 0.87 8.11
N GLU A 41 -5.85 0.74 9.24
CA GLU A 41 -7.29 0.46 9.30
C GLU A 41 -8.12 1.54 8.60
N ILE A 42 -7.76 2.82 8.73
CA ILE A 42 -8.43 3.91 8.00
C ILE A 42 -8.33 3.71 6.48
N ALA A 43 -7.16 3.30 5.99
CA ALA A 43 -6.97 3.04 4.57
C ALA A 43 -7.76 1.80 4.12
N GLU A 44 -7.77 0.74 4.92
CA GLU A 44 -8.55 -0.48 4.66
C GLU A 44 -10.06 -0.22 4.67
N SER A 45 -10.57 0.59 5.60
CA SER A 45 -11.97 1.03 5.63
C SER A 45 -12.38 1.75 4.34
N TYR A 46 -11.55 2.67 3.85
CA TYR A 46 -11.82 3.35 2.57
C TYR A 46 -11.88 2.38 1.39
N VAL A 47 -10.97 1.40 1.36
CA VAL A 47 -10.93 0.33 0.35
C VAL A 47 -12.20 -0.53 0.38
N ASN A 48 -12.73 -0.78 1.57
CA ASN A 48 -13.99 -1.50 1.79
C ASN A 48 -15.24 -0.67 1.49
N GLY A 49 -15.07 0.58 1.04
CA GLY A 49 -16.16 1.46 0.61
C GLY A 49 -16.71 2.38 1.68
N GLU A 50 -16.11 2.40 2.87
CA GLU A 50 -16.49 3.34 3.93
C GLU A 50 -16.09 4.77 3.54
N GLN A 51 -16.95 5.72 3.89
CA GLN A 51 -16.67 7.13 3.66
C GLN A 51 -15.77 7.66 4.78
N ILE A 52 -14.52 7.95 4.45
CA ILE A 52 -13.54 8.50 5.39
C ILE A 52 -13.46 10.02 5.25
N SER A 53 -13.62 10.73 6.37
CA SER A 53 -13.40 12.19 6.39
C SER A 53 -11.91 12.52 6.28
N SER A 54 -11.58 13.63 5.60
CA SER A 54 -10.20 14.11 5.51
C SER A 54 -9.59 14.40 6.89
N THR A 55 -10.41 14.78 7.87
CA THR A 55 -9.98 14.97 9.27
C THR A 55 -9.57 13.65 9.90
N THR A 56 -10.37 12.59 9.74
CA THR A 56 -10.06 11.24 10.26
C THR A 56 -8.77 10.70 9.65
N ALA A 57 -8.65 10.77 8.33
CA ALA A 57 -7.43 10.36 7.62
C ALA A 57 -6.19 11.14 8.06
N ARG A 58 -6.29 12.47 8.21
CA ARG A 58 -5.19 13.30 8.72
C ARG A 58 -4.84 12.97 10.16
N ALA A 59 -5.82 12.69 11.01
CA ALA A 59 -5.59 12.31 12.40
C ALA A 59 -4.85 10.96 12.49
N GLY A 60 -5.30 9.94 11.75
CA GLY A 60 -4.61 8.65 11.67
C GLY A 60 -3.18 8.78 11.13
N ALA A 61 -3.01 9.53 10.04
CA ALA A 61 -1.67 9.80 9.49
C ALA A 61 -0.76 10.53 10.48
N ARG A 62 -1.29 11.49 11.25
CA ARG A 62 -0.53 12.18 12.31
C ARG A 62 -0.17 11.22 13.43
N ALA A 63 -1.07 10.35 13.87
CA ALA A 63 -0.78 9.36 14.91
C ALA A 63 0.40 8.46 14.49
N ALA A 64 0.37 7.93 13.26
CA ALA A 64 1.48 7.14 12.72
C ALA A 64 2.78 7.97 12.57
N ILE A 65 2.71 9.24 12.16
CA ILE A 65 3.90 10.13 12.13
C ILE A 65 4.48 10.36 13.54
N TYR A 66 3.64 10.57 14.55
CA TYR A 66 4.11 10.69 15.93
C TYR A 66 4.71 9.39 16.46
N SER A 67 4.20 8.24 16.03
CA SER A 67 4.83 6.94 16.28
C SER A 67 6.23 6.86 15.64
N ALA A 68 6.38 7.32 14.39
CA ALA A 68 7.67 7.37 13.70
C ALA A 68 8.70 8.26 14.41
N TYR A 69 8.31 9.44 14.89
CA TYR A 69 9.25 10.30 15.63
C TYR A 69 9.58 9.73 17.02
N ALA A 70 8.63 9.07 17.68
CA ALA A 70 8.89 8.48 18.99
C ALA A 70 9.94 7.37 18.94
N THR A 71 10.03 6.62 17.84
CA THR A 71 11.08 5.59 17.67
C THR A 71 12.45 6.21 17.48
N ASP A 72 12.55 7.32 16.74
CA ASP A 72 13.80 8.04 16.49
C ASP A 72 14.40 8.61 17.80
N TYR A 73 13.58 9.16 18.68
CA TYR A 73 14.02 9.67 19.99
C TYR A 73 14.41 8.59 21.01
N ALA A 74 13.90 7.36 20.86
CA ALA A 74 14.12 6.26 21.80
C ALA A 74 15.23 5.29 21.35
N ALA A 75 15.76 5.48 20.15
CA ALA A 75 16.69 4.56 19.50
C ALA A 75 18.05 4.48 20.21
N THR A 76 18.43 3.27 20.62
CA THR A 76 19.81 2.92 21.00
C THR A 76 20.59 2.25 19.85
N ASP A 77 19.87 1.65 18.89
CA ASP A 77 20.39 1.10 17.63
C ASP A 77 19.69 1.81 16.46
N SER A 78 20.47 2.35 15.51
CA SER A 78 19.96 3.14 14.39
C SER A 78 19.17 2.32 13.37
N THR A 79 19.48 1.03 13.20
CA THR A 79 18.89 0.22 12.11
C THR A 79 17.44 -0.15 12.42
N ASP A 80 17.18 -0.60 13.64
CA ASP A 80 15.81 -0.93 14.09
C ASP A 80 14.92 0.32 14.14
N ALA A 81 15.51 1.46 14.49
CA ALA A 81 14.83 2.75 14.49
C ALA A 81 14.43 3.22 13.09
N ASP A 82 15.32 3.05 12.10
CA ASP A 82 15.05 3.37 10.70
C ASP A 82 13.93 2.48 10.14
N SER A 83 13.96 1.17 10.41
CA SER A 83 12.91 0.25 9.99
C SER A 83 11.55 0.58 10.62
N ALA A 84 11.52 0.88 11.92
CA ALA A 84 10.30 1.27 12.60
C ALA A 84 9.77 2.63 12.12
N TYR A 85 10.65 3.60 11.90
CA TYR A 85 10.31 4.90 11.30
C TYR A 85 9.66 4.70 9.92
N ALA A 86 10.30 3.91 9.06
CA ALA A 86 9.82 3.64 7.71
C ALA A 86 8.46 2.92 7.72
N ALA A 87 8.27 1.90 8.56
CA ALA A 87 6.98 1.21 8.70
C ALA A 87 5.85 2.16 9.13
N ALA A 88 6.11 3.04 10.09
CA ALA A 88 5.14 4.04 10.54
C ALA A 88 4.82 5.08 9.43
N ARG A 89 5.82 5.46 8.62
CA ARG A 89 5.63 6.36 7.47
C ARG A 89 4.86 5.71 6.33
N ALA A 90 5.02 4.40 6.10
CA ALA A 90 4.21 3.66 5.14
C ALA A 90 2.72 3.72 5.52
N ALA A 91 2.40 3.46 6.80
CA ALA A 91 1.04 3.58 7.33
C ALA A 91 0.46 4.99 7.23
N ALA A 92 1.26 6.02 7.57
CA ALA A 92 0.84 7.41 7.41
C ALA A 92 0.52 7.78 5.95
N CYS A 93 1.29 7.26 5.00
CA CYS A 93 1.03 7.46 3.57
C CYS A 93 -0.25 6.76 3.13
N ALA A 94 -0.49 5.52 3.58
CA ALA A 94 -1.72 4.78 3.30
C ALA A 94 -2.97 5.55 3.79
N ALA A 95 -2.96 6.04 5.03
CA ALA A 95 -4.07 6.83 5.57
C ALA A 95 -4.33 8.12 4.75
N ARG A 96 -3.28 8.79 4.27
CA ARG A 96 -3.44 10.00 3.43
C ARG A 96 -3.98 9.69 2.04
N ALA A 97 -3.60 8.56 1.45
CA ALA A 97 -4.08 8.14 0.14
C ALA A 97 -5.62 8.00 0.11
N ALA A 98 -6.25 7.65 1.24
CA ALA A 98 -7.70 7.48 1.35
C ALA A 98 -8.52 8.77 1.15
N THR A 99 -7.93 9.98 1.23
CA THR A 99 -8.71 11.23 1.19
C THR A 99 -8.07 12.37 0.39
N ASP A 100 -6.79 12.29 0.03
CA ASP A 100 -6.08 13.36 -0.67
C ASP A 100 -6.06 13.10 -2.18
N PHE A 101 -7.21 13.27 -2.85
CA PHE A 101 -7.41 12.89 -4.26
C PHE A 101 -6.38 13.46 -5.24
N THR A 102 -5.87 14.68 -4.99
CA THR A 102 -4.88 15.34 -5.87
C THR A 102 -3.46 14.85 -5.63
N ALA A 103 -3.14 14.40 -4.40
CA ALA A 103 -1.82 13.89 -4.03
C ALA A 103 -1.79 12.38 -3.77
N ALA A 104 -2.90 11.66 -4.00
CA ALA A 104 -3.05 10.24 -3.69
C ALA A 104 -1.94 9.41 -4.34
N ALA A 105 -1.66 9.63 -5.63
CA ALA A 105 -0.60 8.95 -6.37
C ALA A 105 0.77 9.09 -5.69
N ILE A 106 1.09 10.27 -5.15
CA ILE A 106 2.35 10.52 -4.43
C ILE A 106 2.39 9.71 -3.14
N TYR A 107 1.31 9.68 -2.36
CA TYR A 107 1.26 8.92 -1.12
C TYR A 107 1.30 7.42 -1.35
N ILE A 108 0.66 6.91 -2.41
CA ILE A 108 0.69 5.50 -2.78
C ILE A 108 2.13 5.06 -3.10
N ALA A 109 2.82 5.82 -3.96
CA ALA A 109 4.20 5.51 -4.31
C ALA A 109 5.14 5.63 -3.10
N ARG A 110 4.91 6.61 -2.21
CA ARG A 110 5.65 6.74 -0.95
C ARG A 110 5.40 5.59 0.02
N ALA A 111 4.18 5.05 0.10
CA ALA A 111 3.89 3.91 0.95
C ALA A 111 4.74 2.69 0.55
N ALA A 112 4.88 2.44 -0.75
CA ALA A 112 5.74 1.37 -1.26
C ALA A 112 7.24 1.62 -0.97
N ILE A 113 7.72 2.86 -1.17
CA ILE A 113 9.12 3.22 -0.82
C ILE A 113 9.39 2.98 0.66
N TYR A 114 8.50 3.48 1.53
CA TYR A 114 8.70 3.33 2.97
C TYR A 114 8.56 1.87 3.42
N ALA A 115 7.72 1.06 2.77
CA ALA A 115 7.70 -0.37 3.04
C ALA A 115 9.01 -1.05 2.64
N SER A 116 9.59 -0.70 1.50
CA SER A 116 10.93 -1.17 1.09
C SER A 116 12.00 -0.75 2.10
N HIS A 117 12.02 0.52 2.51
CA HIS A 117 12.95 1.01 3.54
C HIS A 117 12.75 0.34 4.91
N ALA A 118 11.53 -0.14 5.23
CA ALA A 118 11.28 -0.87 6.46
C ALA A 118 11.91 -2.27 6.47
N GLY A 119 12.21 -2.82 5.28
CA GLY A 119 12.76 -4.17 5.12
C GLY A 119 11.85 -5.12 4.34
N VAL A 120 10.72 -4.66 3.80
CA VAL A 120 9.86 -5.50 2.94
C VAL A 120 10.58 -5.78 1.63
N CYS A 121 10.64 -7.04 1.22
CA CYS A 121 11.37 -7.40 0.02
C CYS A 121 10.63 -7.00 -1.26
N ASP A 122 11.40 -6.74 -2.32
CA ASP A 122 10.87 -6.26 -3.60
C ASP A 122 9.85 -7.23 -4.23
N SER A 123 10.02 -8.54 -4.03
CA SER A 123 9.08 -9.55 -4.53
C SER A 123 7.71 -9.45 -3.84
N GLU A 124 7.66 -9.22 -2.53
CA GLU A 124 6.40 -9.04 -1.81
C GLU A 124 5.67 -7.76 -2.25
N LEU A 125 6.42 -6.67 -2.45
CA LEU A 125 5.86 -5.42 -2.98
C LEU A 125 5.34 -5.59 -4.41
N GLN A 126 6.04 -6.34 -5.25
CA GLN A 126 5.61 -6.63 -6.63
C GLN A 126 4.36 -7.51 -6.66
N ILE A 127 4.28 -8.53 -5.80
CA ILE A 127 3.09 -9.39 -5.66
C ILE A 127 1.90 -8.55 -5.18
N ALA A 128 2.09 -7.70 -4.17
CA ALA A 128 1.05 -6.80 -3.68
C ALA A 128 0.59 -5.82 -4.77
N PHE A 129 1.52 -5.23 -5.51
CA PHE A 129 1.23 -4.35 -6.63
C PHE A 129 0.41 -5.08 -7.71
N ALA A 130 0.88 -6.23 -8.17
CA ALA A 130 0.22 -7.03 -9.19
C ALA A 130 -1.21 -7.40 -8.81
N ARG A 131 -1.44 -7.83 -7.56
CA ARG A 131 -2.77 -8.15 -7.04
C ARG A 131 -3.75 -6.96 -7.18
N TRP A 132 -3.31 -5.76 -6.82
CA TRP A 132 -4.16 -4.58 -6.88
C TRP A 132 -4.33 -4.03 -8.30
N VAL A 133 -3.32 -4.16 -9.16
CA VAL A 133 -3.46 -3.82 -10.59
C VAL A 133 -4.45 -4.74 -11.28
N VAL A 134 -4.37 -6.05 -11.06
CA VAL A 134 -5.32 -7.02 -11.63
C VAL A 134 -6.75 -6.68 -11.20
N ARG A 135 -6.97 -6.36 -9.93
CA ARG A 135 -8.28 -5.91 -9.44
C ARG A 135 -8.76 -4.61 -10.10
N ASP A 136 -7.85 -3.69 -10.39
CA ASP A 136 -8.15 -2.42 -11.05
C ASP A 136 -8.44 -2.57 -12.55
N LEU A 137 -7.94 -3.64 -13.16
CA LEU A 137 -8.21 -3.99 -14.56
C LEU A 137 -9.49 -4.83 -14.72
N SER A 138 -9.78 -5.72 -13.75
CA SER A 138 -10.79 -6.76 -13.94
C SER A 138 -12.23 -6.29 -13.74
N CYS A 139 -12.47 -5.23 -12.98
CA CYS A 139 -13.79 -4.72 -12.56
C CYS A 139 -14.73 -5.74 -11.84
N ASP A 140 -14.49 -7.05 -11.97
CA ASP A 140 -15.30 -8.18 -11.51
C ASP A 140 -14.45 -9.31 -10.89
N GLN A 141 -15.14 -10.36 -10.39
CA GLN A 141 -14.54 -11.58 -9.86
C GLN A 141 -13.91 -12.42 -11.00
N LEU A 142 -12.58 -12.54 -10.98
CA LEU A 142 -11.83 -13.44 -11.86
C LEU A 142 -11.68 -14.83 -11.23
N ASP A 143 -11.62 -15.85 -12.07
CA ASP A 143 -11.12 -17.16 -11.66
C ASP A 143 -9.65 -17.06 -11.20
N GLU A 144 -9.23 -18.04 -10.42
CA GLU A 144 -7.90 -18.03 -9.81
C GLU A 144 -6.77 -18.14 -10.85
N GLN A 145 -6.99 -18.89 -11.95
CA GLN A 145 -5.98 -19.13 -12.96
C GLN A 145 -5.70 -17.85 -13.77
N ILE A 146 -6.74 -17.16 -14.25
CA ILE A 146 -6.60 -15.86 -14.91
C ILE A 146 -5.99 -14.83 -13.96
N ARG A 147 -6.40 -14.82 -12.69
CA ARG A 147 -5.83 -13.89 -11.70
C ARG A 147 -4.33 -14.10 -11.52
N GLN A 148 -3.88 -15.36 -11.43
CA GLN A 148 -2.46 -15.70 -11.29
C GLN A 148 -1.68 -15.37 -12.56
N ALA A 149 -2.21 -15.70 -13.75
CA ALA A 149 -1.58 -15.40 -15.03
C ALA A 149 -1.44 -13.89 -15.26
N ALA A 150 -2.51 -13.13 -15.02
CA ALA A 150 -2.48 -11.68 -15.12
C ALA A 150 -1.52 -11.07 -14.08
N GLY A 151 -1.50 -11.59 -12.85
CA GLY A 151 -0.55 -11.17 -11.82
C GLY A 151 0.91 -11.39 -12.24
N ALA A 152 1.22 -12.56 -12.82
CA ALA A 152 2.55 -12.85 -13.35
C ALA A 152 2.95 -11.92 -14.50
N ALA A 153 2.01 -11.61 -15.40
CA ALA A 153 2.22 -10.64 -16.48
C ALA A 153 2.54 -9.24 -15.93
N ILE A 154 1.84 -8.76 -14.89
CA ILE A 154 2.17 -7.49 -14.22
C ILE A 154 3.57 -7.51 -13.61
N VAL A 155 3.95 -8.59 -12.93
CA VAL A 155 5.30 -8.73 -12.34
C VAL A 155 6.38 -8.69 -13.43
N ALA A 156 6.11 -9.29 -14.59
CA ALA A 156 6.99 -9.24 -15.77
C ALA A 156 7.01 -7.88 -16.48
N GLY A 157 6.13 -6.95 -16.11
CA GLY A 157 6.02 -5.62 -16.72
C GLY A 157 5.11 -5.55 -17.96
N ASP A 158 4.31 -6.60 -18.21
CA ASP A 158 3.40 -6.68 -19.35
C ASP A 158 1.94 -6.43 -18.91
N GLU A 159 1.61 -5.15 -18.67
CA GLU A 159 0.24 -4.74 -18.31
C GLU A 159 -0.75 -4.91 -19.47
N GLU A 160 -0.27 -4.93 -20.72
CA GLU A 160 -1.09 -5.20 -21.89
C GLU A 160 -1.59 -6.65 -21.89
N LEU A 161 -0.68 -7.61 -21.69
CA LEU A 161 -1.02 -9.02 -21.56
C LEU A 161 -1.95 -9.25 -20.37
N ALA A 162 -1.65 -8.66 -19.21
CA ALA A 162 -2.53 -8.75 -18.04
C ALA A 162 -3.94 -8.26 -18.35
N ARG A 163 -4.08 -7.15 -19.10
CA ARG A 163 -5.39 -6.62 -19.50
C ARG A 163 -6.15 -7.57 -20.41
N LYS A 164 -5.49 -8.12 -21.44
CA LYS A 164 -6.11 -9.07 -22.37
C LYS A 164 -6.57 -10.33 -21.67
N LEU A 165 -5.78 -10.83 -20.71
CA LEU A 165 -6.14 -11.98 -19.87
C LEU A 165 -7.41 -11.70 -19.06
N VAL A 166 -7.48 -10.57 -18.34
CA VAL A 166 -8.66 -10.28 -17.51
C VAL A 166 -9.91 -9.91 -18.32
N GLN A 167 -9.75 -9.52 -19.59
CA GLN A 167 -10.86 -9.25 -20.52
C GLN A 167 -11.33 -10.50 -21.28
N GLY A 168 -10.67 -11.66 -21.09
CA GLY A 168 -11.00 -12.89 -21.79
C GLY A 168 -10.65 -12.87 -23.28
N GLU A 169 -9.72 -12.00 -23.69
CA GLU A 169 -9.24 -11.93 -25.08
C GLU A 169 -8.18 -13.01 -25.39
N ILE A 170 -7.69 -13.70 -24.35
CA ILE A 170 -6.68 -14.75 -24.41
C ILE A 170 -7.10 -15.87 -23.46
N ASP A 171 -7.16 -17.11 -23.98
CA ASP A 171 -7.38 -18.32 -23.19
C ASP A 171 -6.09 -18.77 -22.47
N VAL A 172 -6.23 -19.25 -21.23
CA VAL A 172 -5.11 -19.68 -20.34
C VAL A 172 -5.09 -21.19 -20.14
#